data_AF-A0A7L2BPI8-F1
#
_entry.id   AF-A0A7L2BPI8-F1
#
_cell.length_a   1.000
_cell.length_b   1.000
_cell.length_c   1.000
_cell.angle_alpha   90.00
_cell.angle_beta   90.00
_cell.angle_gamma   90.00
#
_symmetry.space_group_name_H-M   'P 1'
#
loop_
_entity.id
_entity.type
_entity.pdbx_description
1 polymer ?
#
loop_
_entity_poly.entity_id
_entity_poly.type
_entity_poly.pdbx_seq_one_letter_code
_entity_poly.pdbx_strand_id
1 'polypeptide(L)'
;GHEHPFSIALSCLQDSADQQQRTNNNTLLADGTEASFLAQLQKEKQCQFVLKPRLQVLMQLRRESLQKHTKRKKSLIDWALRRSTSTPTGSPPSQSPTTPRKLFGLSLSSVCPDRILPKPIMDMLLLLYHEGPSTRGIFRRSANAKTCKELKEKLNSGDDVQVDGESVFVAAAVITDFLRNIPDSILSSDMHGQWMEAVDTENWGHKIEAIKSLVNQLPEANLILLRHLFGVLHHIEQNSGVNQMNAFNLAL
;
A
#
# COMPACT_ATOMS: atom_id res chain seq x y z
N GLY A 1 -5.75 -8.84 -27.46
CA GLY A 1 -6.91 -8.08 -26.93
C GLY A 1 -6.43 -6.69 -26.62
N HIS A 2 -6.74 -5.77 -27.54
CA HIS A 2 -6.64 -4.31 -27.55
C HIS A 2 -5.59 -3.61 -26.69
N GLU A 3 -4.52 -3.19 -27.37
CA GLU A 3 -3.66 -2.08 -27.01
C GLU A 3 -4.35 -0.74 -27.35
N HIS A 4 -4.28 0.22 -26.43
CA HIS A 4 -4.55 1.65 -26.61
C HIS A 4 -3.46 2.29 -27.52
N PRO A 5 -3.51 3.57 -28.01
CA PRO A 5 -4.15 4.72 -27.36
C PRO A 5 -4.68 5.88 -28.27
N PHE A 6 -5.47 6.77 -27.66
CA PHE A 6 -5.71 8.12 -28.19
C PHE A 6 -4.54 9.02 -27.76
N SER A 7 -3.91 9.70 -28.71
CA SER A 7 -2.81 10.64 -28.44
C SER A 7 -3.33 11.93 -27.81
N ILE A 8 -2.89 12.24 -26.59
CA ILE A 8 -3.12 13.53 -25.92
C ILE A 8 -1.81 14.32 -26.02
N ALA A 9 -1.81 15.42 -26.76
CA ALA A 9 -0.67 16.34 -26.80
C ALA A 9 -0.86 17.44 -25.73
N LEU A 10 0.12 17.60 -24.84
CA LEU A 10 0.21 18.71 -23.89
C LEU A 10 1.36 19.62 -24.35
N SER A 11 1.06 20.88 -24.67
CA SER A 11 2.06 21.93 -24.90
C SER A 11 2.00 22.91 -23.74
N CYS A 12 3.01 22.91 -22.88
CA CYS A 12 3.15 23.87 -21.79
C CYS A 12 3.89 25.11 -22.32
N LEU A 13 3.24 26.28 -22.29
CA LEU A 13 3.91 27.56 -22.51
C LEU A 13 4.53 28.01 -21.18
N GLN A 14 5.87 28.06 -21.15
CA GLN A 14 6.66 28.66 -20.09
C GLN A 14 7.55 29.71 -20.76
N ASP A 15 7.03 30.92 -20.92
CA ASP A 15 7.87 32.10 -21.19
C ASP A 15 7.08 33.37 -20.91
N SER A 16 7.51 34.13 -19.91
CA SER A 16 7.26 35.57 -19.66
C SER A 16 7.40 35.88 -18.16
N ALA A 17 8.61 35.70 -17.64
CA ALA A 17 9.03 36.30 -16.37
C ALA A 17 10.42 36.90 -16.55
N ASP A 18 10.61 37.73 -17.58
CA ASP A 18 11.79 38.58 -17.75
C ASP A 18 11.56 39.64 -18.86
N GLN A 19 10.68 40.62 -18.61
CA GLN A 19 10.72 41.96 -19.24
C GLN A 19 9.59 42.85 -18.70
N GLN A 20 9.89 43.69 -17.70
CA GLN A 20 9.43 45.10 -17.59
C GLN A 20 9.77 45.68 -16.20
N GLN A 21 11.06 45.71 -15.88
CA GLN A 21 11.64 46.78 -15.07
C GLN A 21 12.39 47.71 -16.04
N ARG A 22 11.69 48.74 -16.52
CA ARG A 22 12.18 50.01 -17.10
C ARG A 22 11.13 50.55 -18.07
N THR A 23 10.26 51.45 -17.60
CA THR A 23 10.16 52.86 -18.05
C THR A 23 8.85 53.50 -17.54
N ASN A 24 9.02 54.40 -16.57
CA ASN A 24 8.42 55.74 -16.43
C ASN A 24 6.92 55.94 -16.12
N ASN A 25 6.67 56.25 -14.84
CA ASN A 25 6.16 57.49 -14.24
C ASN A 25 5.00 58.31 -14.87
N ASN A 26 4.00 58.54 -13.99
CA ASN A 26 3.11 59.70 -13.79
C ASN A 26 1.89 59.88 -14.72
N THR A 27 0.67 59.83 -14.17
CA THR A 27 -0.32 60.94 -14.07
C THR A 27 -1.58 60.49 -13.29
N LEU A 28 -2.16 61.42 -12.52
CA LEU A 28 -3.34 61.33 -11.64
C LEU A 28 -4.69 61.14 -12.36
N LEU A 29 -5.65 60.65 -11.56
CA LEU A 29 -7.11 60.89 -11.52
C LEU A 29 -8.09 60.06 -12.39
N ALA A 30 -9.12 59.62 -11.63
CA ALA A 30 -10.53 59.48 -11.98
C ALA A 30 -11.05 58.12 -12.50
N ASP A 31 -11.92 57.57 -11.65
CA ASP A 31 -13.24 57.02 -11.97
C ASP A 31 -13.35 55.60 -12.58
N GLY A 32 -13.94 54.74 -11.75
CA GLY A 32 -14.72 53.53 -12.04
C GLY A 32 -14.61 52.87 -13.40
N THR A 33 -13.75 51.86 -13.56
CA THR A 33 -14.02 50.71 -14.47
C THR A 33 -13.18 49.46 -14.19
N GLU A 34 -12.97 49.03 -12.93
CA GLU A 34 -12.27 47.75 -12.65
C GLU A 34 -13.12 46.49 -12.90
N ALA A 35 -14.39 46.64 -13.27
CA ALA A 35 -15.29 45.51 -13.53
C ALA A 35 -15.23 44.95 -14.97
N SER A 36 -14.44 45.54 -15.88
CA SER A 36 -14.42 45.12 -17.30
C SER A 36 -13.20 44.29 -17.71
N PHE A 37 -12.11 44.28 -16.92
CA PHE A 37 -10.91 43.50 -17.27
C PHE A 37 -10.96 42.04 -16.80
N LEU A 38 -11.70 41.74 -15.72
CA LEU A 38 -11.90 40.37 -15.24
C LEU A 38 -12.95 39.58 -16.04
N ALA A 39 -13.81 40.24 -16.82
CA ALA A 39 -14.77 39.56 -17.70
C ALA A 39 -14.16 39.11 -19.04
N GLN A 40 -13.04 39.72 -19.46
CA GLN A 40 -12.36 39.40 -20.71
C GLN A 40 -11.26 38.32 -20.55
N LEU A 41 -10.95 37.88 -19.32
CA LEU A 41 -9.89 36.91 -19.04
C LEU A 41 -10.39 35.49 -18.71
N GLN A 42 -11.68 35.20 -18.91
CA GLN A 42 -12.27 33.87 -18.68
C GLN A 42 -12.70 33.12 -19.96
N LYS A 43 -12.39 33.64 -21.15
CA LYS A 43 -12.87 33.02 -22.41
C LYS A 43 -11.85 32.19 -23.20
N GLU A 44 -10.61 32.01 -22.72
CA GLU A 44 -9.56 31.29 -23.49
C GLU A 44 -8.82 30.17 -22.75
N LYS A 45 -9.46 29.50 -21.77
CA LYS A 45 -8.92 28.23 -21.23
C LYS A 45 -9.97 27.13 -21.07
N GLN A 46 -10.91 27.05 -22.01
CA GLN A 46 -11.79 25.88 -22.09
C GLN A 46 -11.24 24.91 -23.14
N CYS A 47 -10.59 23.85 -22.69
CA CYS A 47 -10.20 22.74 -23.56
C CYS A 47 -11.47 22.10 -24.14
N GLN A 48 -11.77 22.33 -25.42
CA GLN A 48 -12.85 21.65 -26.11
C GLN A 48 -12.31 20.37 -26.77
N PHE A 49 -12.89 19.24 -26.38
CA PHE A 49 -12.62 17.95 -27.01
C PHE A 49 -13.50 17.82 -28.26
N VAL A 50 -12.89 17.85 -29.45
CA VAL A 50 -13.58 17.60 -30.72
C VAL A 50 -13.31 16.14 -31.13
N LEU A 51 -14.30 15.26 -30.90
CA LEU A 51 -14.26 13.89 -31.42
C LEU A 51 -14.84 13.87 -32.84
N LYS A 52 -14.00 13.62 -33.85
CA LYS A 52 -14.45 13.41 -35.24
C LYS A 52 -14.94 11.97 -35.41
N PRO A 53 -16.18 11.72 -35.86
CA PRO A 53 -16.63 10.38 -36.21
C PRO A 53 -15.95 9.90 -37.50
N ARG A 54 -15.46 8.66 -37.53
CA ARG A 54 -15.01 7.98 -38.76
C ARG A 54 -16.18 7.20 -39.38
N LEU A 55 -16.40 7.36 -40.69
CA LEU A 55 -17.34 6.55 -41.47
C LEU A 55 -16.98 5.06 -41.34
N GLN A 56 -17.93 4.24 -40.89
CA GLN A 56 -17.79 2.78 -40.81
C GLN A 56 -18.41 2.13 -42.05
N VAL A 57 -17.61 1.32 -42.75
CA VAL A 57 -18.09 0.42 -43.82
C VAL A 57 -18.74 -0.80 -43.16
N LEU A 58 -19.94 -1.14 -43.65
CA LEU A 58 -20.81 -2.22 -43.22
C LEU A 58 -20.26 -3.60 -43.62
N MET A 59 -20.21 -4.55 -42.68
CA MET A 59 -20.29 -5.97 -42.99
C MET A 59 -21.16 -6.72 -41.95
N GLN A 60 -22.12 -7.47 -42.50
CA GLN A 60 -23.16 -8.31 -41.86
C GLN A 60 -22.61 -9.25 -40.77
N LEU A 61 -23.21 -9.26 -39.57
CA LEU A 61 -24.38 -10.07 -39.16
C LEU A 61 -24.12 -11.58 -39.03
N ARG A 62 -23.84 -12.03 -37.80
CA ARG A 62 -24.44 -13.27 -37.28
C ARG A 62 -24.73 -13.12 -35.79
N ARG A 63 -25.98 -13.38 -35.46
CA ARG A 63 -26.68 -13.07 -34.20
C ARG A 63 -26.97 -14.40 -33.52
N GLU A 64 -26.54 -14.58 -32.28
CA GLU A 64 -27.09 -15.57 -31.35
C GLU A 64 -27.14 -14.98 -29.93
N SER A 65 -28.32 -15.04 -29.32
CA SER A 65 -28.77 -14.37 -28.09
C SER A 65 -28.26 -15.08 -26.83
N LEU A 66 -27.57 -14.37 -25.92
CA LEU A 66 -28.06 -13.74 -24.69
C LEU A 66 -28.82 -14.65 -23.69
N GLN A 67 -28.12 -15.02 -22.60
CA GLN A 67 -28.72 -15.00 -21.27
C GLN A 67 -27.71 -14.40 -20.27
N LYS A 68 -28.05 -13.22 -19.75
CA LYS A 68 -27.28 -12.44 -18.77
C LYS A 68 -27.55 -13.00 -17.38
N HIS A 69 -26.49 -13.30 -16.62
CA HIS A 69 -26.55 -13.26 -15.17
C HIS A 69 -25.61 -12.16 -14.67
N THR A 70 -26.20 -11.17 -14.01
CA THR A 70 -25.50 -10.08 -13.34
C THR A 70 -24.66 -10.65 -12.19
N LYS A 71 -23.35 -10.38 -12.16
CA LYS A 71 -22.53 -10.63 -10.96
C LYS A 71 -22.04 -9.30 -10.43
N ARG A 72 -22.53 -8.99 -9.23
CA ARG A 72 -22.19 -7.84 -8.39
C ARG A 72 -20.68 -7.66 -8.27
N LYS A 73 -20.26 -6.39 -8.19
CA LYS A 73 -18.90 -5.97 -7.82
C LYS A 73 -18.44 -6.76 -6.59
N LYS A 74 -17.30 -7.45 -6.71
CA LYS A 74 -16.69 -8.18 -5.60
C LYS A 74 -16.07 -7.19 -4.63
N SER A 75 -16.42 -7.35 -3.35
CA SER A 75 -15.89 -6.61 -2.22
C SER A 75 -14.38 -6.86 -2.06
N LEU A 76 -13.64 -5.84 -1.63
CA LEU A 76 -12.17 -5.84 -1.47
C LEU A 76 -11.65 -6.74 -0.32
N ILE A 77 -12.52 -7.53 0.29
CA ILE A 77 -12.21 -8.42 1.43
C ILE A 77 -12.15 -9.91 0.98
N ASP A 78 -12.48 -10.22 -0.28
CA ASP A 78 -12.57 -11.60 -0.81
C ASP A 78 -11.21 -12.32 -0.96
N TRP A 79 -10.08 -11.62 -0.76
CA TRP A 79 -8.74 -12.21 -0.84
C TRP A 79 -8.31 -12.92 0.44
N ALA A 80 -8.90 -12.59 1.60
CA ALA A 80 -8.53 -13.11 2.90
C ALA A 80 -8.94 -14.59 3.16
N LEU A 81 -9.63 -15.24 2.22
CA LEU A 81 -10.23 -16.57 2.42
C LEU A 81 -9.82 -17.64 1.40
N ARG A 82 -8.82 -17.40 0.53
CA ARG A 82 -8.37 -18.43 -0.43
C ARG A 82 -7.40 -19.42 0.22
N ARG A 83 -7.94 -20.59 0.59
CA ARG A 83 -7.19 -21.78 1.04
C ARG A 83 -6.47 -22.45 -0.14
N SER A 84 -5.15 -22.37 -0.16
CA SER A 84 -4.30 -23.18 -1.05
C SER A 84 -3.98 -24.52 -0.37
N THR A 85 -4.37 -25.63 -0.99
CA THR A 85 -3.96 -26.97 -0.60
C THR A 85 -3.01 -27.52 -1.66
N SER A 86 -1.79 -27.84 -1.28
CA SER A 86 -0.87 -28.63 -2.11
C SER A 86 -0.16 -29.66 -1.24
N THR A 87 -0.67 -30.88 -1.28
CA THR A 87 0.04 -32.11 -0.89
C THR A 87 1.04 -32.50 -1.96
N PRO A 88 2.23 -32.99 -1.58
CA PRO A 88 2.88 -34.05 -2.35
C PRO A 88 3.18 -35.28 -1.48
N THR A 89 2.80 -36.42 -2.02
CA THR A 89 3.11 -37.78 -1.55
C THR A 89 4.52 -38.18 -2.00
N GLY A 90 5.33 -38.80 -1.12
CA GLY A 90 6.58 -39.47 -1.52
C GLY A 90 7.52 -39.80 -0.34
N SER A 91 7.84 -41.08 -0.16
CA SER A 91 8.63 -41.73 0.90
C SER A 91 10.15 -41.43 0.87
N PRO A 92 10.93 -41.79 1.93
CA PRO A 92 12.15 -41.06 2.31
C PRO A 92 13.46 -41.73 1.84
N PRO A 93 14.57 -40.96 1.83
CA PRO A 93 15.86 -41.48 2.26
C PRO A 93 16.44 -40.67 3.42
N SER A 94 17.02 -41.41 4.36
CA SER A 94 17.79 -40.94 5.50
C SER A 94 19.03 -40.15 5.05
N GLN A 95 19.08 -38.86 5.41
CA GLN A 95 20.27 -38.04 5.67
C GLN A 95 19.77 -36.71 6.27
N SER A 96 20.39 -36.28 7.38
CA SER A 96 20.16 -35.06 8.19
C SER A 96 19.13 -34.03 7.65
N PRO A 97 18.11 -33.62 8.43
CA PRO A 97 17.17 -32.61 7.96
C PRO A 97 17.79 -31.21 8.13
N THR A 98 18.67 -30.81 7.23
CA THR A 98 18.74 -29.40 6.84
C THR A 98 17.57 -29.13 5.90
N THR A 99 16.35 -29.27 6.42
CA THR A 99 15.20 -28.66 5.80
C THR A 99 15.49 -27.15 5.77
N PRO A 100 15.46 -26.49 4.61
CA PRO A 100 15.64 -25.04 4.56
C PRO A 100 14.67 -24.41 5.55
N ARG A 101 15.19 -23.61 6.50
CA ARG A 101 14.40 -22.94 7.53
C ARG A 101 13.58 -21.85 6.86
N LYS A 102 12.47 -22.27 6.26
CA LYS A 102 11.53 -21.39 5.58
C LYS A 102 10.93 -20.43 6.60
N LEU A 103 11.09 -19.13 6.40
CA LEU A 103 10.58 -18.10 7.30
C LEU A 103 9.14 -17.69 6.96
N PHE A 104 8.81 -17.63 5.66
CA PHE A 104 7.53 -17.15 5.16
C PHE A 104 6.55 -18.30 4.93
N GLY A 105 5.25 -18.05 5.15
CA GLY A 105 4.21 -19.06 4.89
C GLY A 105 4.07 -20.10 6.00
N LEU A 106 4.75 -19.91 7.14
CA LEU A 106 4.65 -20.77 8.31
C LEU A 106 3.90 -20.07 9.44
N SER A 107 3.27 -20.85 10.31
CA SER A 107 2.62 -20.32 11.51
C SER A 107 3.65 -19.64 12.42
N LEU A 108 3.29 -18.51 13.02
CA LEU A 108 4.17 -17.78 13.93
C LEU A 108 4.64 -18.63 15.10
N SER A 109 3.83 -19.57 15.59
CA SER A 109 4.22 -20.49 16.65
C SER A 109 5.39 -21.40 16.26
N SER A 110 5.54 -21.70 14.97
CA SER A 110 6.67 -22.50 14.46
C SER A 110 7.91 -21.67 14.17
N VAL A 111 7.70 -20.40 13.81
CA VAL A 111 8.76 -19.45 13.44
C VAL A 111 9.37 -18.78 14.68
N CYS A 112 8.60 -18.66 15.75
CA CYS A 112 9.00 -18.00 17.00
C CYS A 112 9.02 -19.01 18.17
N PRO A 113 9.94 -19.99 18.17
CA PRO A 113 10.11 -20.86 19.33
C PRO A 113 10.44 -20.01 20.55
N ASP A 114 9.89 -20.38 21.70
CA ASP A 114 10.16 -19.73 22.99
C ASP A 114 9.82 -18.23 23.06
N ARG A 115 8.85 -17.77 22.26
CA ARG A 115 8.37 -16.37 22.27
C ARG A 115 9.40 -15.36 21.76
N ILE A 116 10.38 -15.82 20.97
CA ILE A 116 11.42 -14.97 20.39
C ILE A 116 11.18 -14.81 18.89
N LEU A 117 11.10 -13.57 18.42
CA LEU A 117 10.99 -13.29 16.99
C LEU A 117 12.31 -13.64 16.27
N PRO A 118 12.26 -14.19 15.05
CA PRO A 118 13.45 -14.44 14.26
C PRO A 118 14.29 -13.17 14.11
N LYS A 119 15.60 -13.29 14.29
CA LYS A 119 16.54 -12.17 14.20
C LYS A 119 16.34 -11.31 12.94
N PRO A 120 16.18 -11.86 11.71
CA PRO A 120 15.97 -11.00 10.54
C PRO A 120 14.68 -10.18 10.56
N ILE A 121 13.62 -10.68 11.21
CA ILE A 121 12.37 -9.92 11.40
C ILE A 121 12.62 -8.77 12.38
N MET A 122 13.33 -9.04 13.48
CA MET A 122 13.71 -8.01 14.46
C MET A 122 14.63 -6.94 13.86
N ASP A 123 15.62 -7.34 13.07
CA ASP A 123 16.56 -6.42 12.42
C ASP A 123 15.83 -5.50 11.42
N MET A 124 14.87 -6.02 10.64
CA MET A 124 14.02 -5.19 9.77
C MET A 124 13.13 -4.23 10.57
N LEU A 125 12.54 -4.67 11.69
CA LEU A 125 11.75 -3.80 12.56
C LEU A 125 12.61 -2.70 13.18
N LEU A 126 13.86 -3.01 13.54
CA LEU A 126 14.81 -2.05 14.09
C LEU A 126 15.25 -1.02 13.03
N LEU A 127 15.54 -1.46 11.81
CA LEU A 127 15.80 -0.56 10.68
C LEU A 127 14.63 0.39 10.43
N LEU A 128 13.39 -0.14 10.43
CA LEU A 128 12.18 0.67 10.29
C LEU A 128 11.99 1.64 11.46
N TYR A 129 12.34 1.23 12.68
CA TYR A 129 12.29 2.10 13.85
C TYR A 129 13.26 3.29 13.71
N HIS A 130 14.49 3.04 13.23
CA HIS A 130 15.51 4.08 13.11
C HIS A 130 15.32 5.00 11.89
N GLU A 131 14.97 4.46 10.72
CA GLU A 131 14.91 5.23 9.47
C GLU A 131 13.49 5.60 9.04
N GLY A 132 12.48 4.86 9.49
CA GLY A 132 11.08 5.09 9.13
C GLY A 132 10.59 6.51 9.42
N PRO A 133 10.84 7.08 10.63
CA PRO A 133 10.35 8.41 11.00
C PRO A 133 10.83 9.54 10.08
N SER A 134 12.03 9.42 9.49
CA SER A 134 12.62 10.41 8.57
C SER A 134 12.34 10.10 7.09
N THR A 135 11.79 8.92 6.78
CA THR A 135 11.60 8.44 5.40
C THR A 135 10.24 8.81 4.83
N ARG A 136 10.22 9.75 3.86
CA ARG A 136 8.99 10.20 3.22
C ARG A 136 8.27 9.08 2.45
N GLY A 137 7.03 8.81 2.86
CA GLY A 137 6.13 7.83 2.24
C GLY A 137 6.50 6.38 2.54
N ILE A 138 7.17 6.11 3.67
CA ILE A 138 7.41 4.75 4.15
C ILE A 138 6.09 3.96 4.26
N PHE A 139 6.09 2.65 3.96
CA PHE A 139 4.91 1.79 3.78
C PHE A 139 3.95 2.13 2.62
N ARG A 140 3.95 3.37 2.11
CA ARG A 140 3.12 3.76 0.96
C ARG A 140 3.81 3.58 -0.39
N ARG A 141 5.10 3.94 -0.46
CA ARG A 141 5.90 3.89 -1.70
C ARG A 141 6.42 2.48 -1.93
N SER A 142 6.30 2.00 -3.16
CA SER A 142 6.83 0.69 -3.55
C SER A 142 8.35 0.67 -3.55
N ALA A 143 8.90 -0.41 -3.02
CA ALA A 143 10.31 -0.76 -3.16
C ALA A 143 10.60 -1.44 -4.50
N ASN A 144 11.88 -1.68 -4.80
CA ASN A 144 12.27 -2.47 -5.96
C ASN A 144 11.82 -3.93 -5.76
N ALA A 145 10.90 -4.40 -6.60
CA ALA A 145 10.32 -5.74 -6.48
C ALA A 145 11.34 -6.87 -6.62
N LYS A 146 12.39 -6.68 -7.44
CA LYS A 146 13.48 -7.65 -7.58
C LYS A 146 14.25 -7.79 -6.28
N THR A 147 14.66 -6.68 -5.68
CA THR A 147 15.39 -6.67 -4.39
C THR A 147 14.55 -7.27 -3.27
N CYS A 148 13.24 -6.97 -3.22
CA CYS A 148 12.33 -7.58 -2.24
C CYS A 148 12.26 -9.09 -2.39
N LYS A 149 12.18 -9.58 -3.63
CA LYS A 149 12.15 -11.02 -3.94
C LYS A 149 13.46 -11.69 -3.54
N GLU A 150 14.60 -11.11 -3.90
CA GLU A 150 15.93 -11.63 -3.55
C GLU A 150 16.12 -11.68 -2.03
N LEU A 151 15.74 -10.63 -1.30
CA LEU A 151 15.81 -10.62 0.17
C LEU A 151 14.92 -11.71 0.77
N LYS A 152 13.66 -11.83 0.31
CA LYS A 152 12.75 -12.89 0.76
C LYS A 152 13.30 -14.30 0.49
N GLU A 153 13.93 -14.53 -0.65
CA GLU A 153 14.53 -15.82 -1.00
C GLU A 153 15.68 -16.15 -0.05
N LYS A 154 16.60 -15.21 0.21
CA LYS A 154 17.70 -15.36 1.19
C LYS A 154 17.18 -15.62 2.61
N LEU A 155 16.10 -14.94 3.01
CA LEU A 155 15.48 -15.17 4.31
C LEU A 155 14.84 -16.56 4.43
N ASN A 156 14.36 -17.15 3.34
CA ASN A 156 13.75 -18.48 3.34
C ASN A 156 14.75 -19.63 3.20
N SER A 157 15.94 -19.40 2.63
CA SER A 157 17.03 -20.38 2.64
C SER A 157 17.62 -20.56 4.04
N GLY A 158 17.44 -19.58 4.93
CA GLY A 158 18.03 -19.57 6.27
C GLY A 158 19.49 -19.11 6.27
N ASP A 159 19.91 -18.41 5.21
CA ASP A 159 21.22 -17.78 5.15
C ASP A 159 21.36 -16.71 6.25
N ASP A 160 22.58 -16.44 6.70
CA ASP A 160 22.84 -15.31 7.60
C ASP A 160 22.70 -14.01 6.80
N VAL A 161 21.47 -13.48 6.78
CA VAL A 161 21.13 -12.25 6.09
C VAL A 161 21.37 -11.07 7.01
N GLN A 162 22.38 -10.27 6.68
CA GLN A 162 22.52 -8.94 7.27
C GLN A 162 21.49 -8.01 6.62
N VAL A 163 20.55 -7.54 7.44
CA VAL A 163 19.58 -6.51 7.03
C VAL A 163 20.24 -5.13 6.96
N ASP A 164 21.39 -4.97 7.62
CA ASP A 164 22.20 -3.74 7.60
C ASP A 164 22.64 -3.42 6.16
N GLY A 165 22.16 -2.28 5.64
CA GLY A 165 22.43 -1.82 4.28
C GLY A 165 21.31 -2.10 3.27
N GLU A 166 20.28 -2.86 3.66
CA GLU A 166 19.04 -2.94 2.86
C GLU A 166 18.27 -1.62 2.91
N SER A 167 17.58 -1.29 1.82
CA SER A 167 16.74 -0.09 1.81
C SER A 167 15.58 -0.22 2.80
N VAL A 168 15.32 0.84 3.56
CA VAL A 168 14.13 0.93 4.44
C VAL A 168 12.81 0.65 3.70
N PHE A 169 12.71 0.98 2.40
CA PHE A 169 11.54 0.62 1.58
C PHE A 169 11.44 -0.89 1.34
N VAL A 170 12.57 -1.55 1.10
CA VAL A 170 12.64 -3.01 0.94
C VAL A 170 12.26 -3.69 2.25
N ALA A 171 12.79 -3.23 3.39
CA ALA A 171 12.42 -3.75 4.71
C ALA A 171 10.91 -3.59 4.99
N ALA A 172 10.32 -2.42 4.72
CA ALA A 172 8.88 -2.20 4.85
C ALA A 172 8.06 -3.15 3.96
N ALA A 173 8.46 -3.32 2.69
CA ALA A 173 7.79 -4.20 1.75
C ALA A 173 7.88 -5.67 2.17
N VAL A 174 9.04 -6.12 2.64
CA VAL A 174 9.27 -7.50 3.06
C VAL A 174 8.59 -7.82 4.39
N ILE A 175 8.57 -6.89 5.37
CA ILE A 175 7.76 -7.04 6.59
C ILE A 175 6.27 -7.11 6.25
N THR A 176 5.79 -6.26 5.34
CA THR A 176 4.39 -6.30 4.89
C THR A 176 4.06 -7.64 4.24
N ASP A 177 4.96 -8.16 3.40
CA ASP A 177 4.81 -9.47 2.79
C ASP A 177 4.87 -10.60 3.82
N PHE A 178 5.75 -10.50 4.84
CA PHE A 178 5.83 -11.47 5.94
C PHE A 178 4.48 -11.58 6.65
N LEU A 179 3.91 -10.44 7.06
CA LEU A 179 2.60 -10.39 7.72
C LEU A 179 1.48 -11.00 6.87
N ARG A 180 1.49 -10.75 5.56
CA ARG A 180 0.48 -11.30 4.61
C ARG A 180 0.59 -12.80 4.41
N ASN A 181 1.77 -13.39 4.60
CA ASN A 181 2.00 -14.82 4.42
C ASN A 181 1.85 -15.62 5.72
N ILE A 182 1.48 -14.99 6.85
CA ILE A 182 1.20 -15.72 8.10
C ILE A 182 -0.11 -16.52 7.92
N PRO A 183 -0.09 -17.86 8.11
CA PRO A 183 -1.30 -18.66 8.15
C PRO A 183 -2.26 -18.17 9.23
N ASP A 184 -3.55 -18.18 8.94
CA ASP A 184 -4.63 -17.72 9.83
C ASP A 184 -4.55 -16.22 10.22
N SER A 185 -3.73 -15.42 9.53
CA SER A 185 -3.53 -13.98 9.78
C SER A 185 -2.91 -13.65 11.14
N ILE A 186 -2.26 -12.49 11.20
CA ILE A 186 -1.70 -11.96 12.46
C ILE A 186 -2.79 -11.65 13.51
N LEU A 187 -4.02 -11.35 13.08
CA LEU A 187 -5.15 -11.04 13.96
C LEU A 187 -6.10 -12.23 14.19
N SER A 188 -5.71 -13.45 13.80
CA SER A 188 -6.54 -14.66 13.87
C SER A 188 -7.85 -14.53 13.07
N SER A 189 -7.89 -15.09 11.87
CA SER A 189 -9.04 -15.03 10.95
C SER A 189 -10.36 -15.48 11.59
N ASP A 190 -10.32 -16.43 12.52
CA ASP A 190 -11.49 -16.91 13.25
C ASP A 190 -12.15 -15.83 14.13
N MET A 191 -11.38 -14.82 14.56
CA MET A 191 -11.85 -13.70 15.37
C MET A 191 -12.35 -12.51 14.53
N HIS A 192 -12.34 -12.61 13.19
CA HIS A 192 -12.70 -11.50 12.29
C HIS A 192 -14.06 -10.85 12.63
N GLY A 193 -15.09 -11.66 12.93
CA GLY A 193 -16.40 -11.13 13.30
C GLY A 193 -16.36 -10.25 14.55
N GLN A 194 -15.59 -10.66 15.56
CA GLN A 194 -15.45 -9.92 16.82
C GLN A 194 -14.66 -8.63 16.60
N TRP A 195 -13.64 -8.65 15.73
CA TRP A 195 -12.91 -7.44 15.35
C TRP A 195 -13.83 -6.40 14.69
N MET A 196 -14.70 -6.83 13.77
CA MET A 196 -15.65 -5.92 13.11
C MET A 196 -16.64 -5.31 14.11
N GLU A 197 -17.18 -6.12 15.02
CA GLU A 197 -18.08 -5.64 16.08
C GLU A 197 -17.40 -4.62 17.02
N ALA A 198 -16.15 -4.88 17.42
CA ALA A 198 -15.38 -3.94 18.22
C ALA A 198 -15.15 -2.61 17.49
N VAL A 199 -14.85 -2.63 16.19
CA VAL A 199 -14.65 -1.42 15.37
C VAL A 199 -15.94 -0.63 15.18
N ASP A 200 -17.09 -1.30 15.07
CA ASP A 200 -18.42 -0.68 14.90
C ASP A 200 -18.99 -0.11 16.21
N THR A 201 -18.36 -0.37 17.36
CA THR A 201 -18.78 0.18 18.66
C THR A 201 -18.74 1.72 18.65
N GLU A 202 -19.84 2.39 18.99
CA GLU A 202 -19.91 3.85 18.95
C GLU A 202 -19.13 4.52 20.09
N ASN A 203 -19.26 3.98 21.31
CA ASN A 203 -18.57 4.53 22.48
C ASN A 203 -17.07 4.24 22.41
N TRP A 204 -16.26 5.30 22.42
CA TRP A 204 -14.81 5.20 22.26
C TRP A 204 -14.12 4.42 23.39
N GLY A 205 -14.57 4.57 24.63
CA GLY A 205 -14.05 3.82 25.78
C GLY A 205 -14.36 2.34 25.66
N HIS A 206 -15.60 1.98 25.34
CA HIS A 206 -15.98 0.57 25.12
C HIS A 206 -15.25 -0.05 23.92
N LYS A 207 -15.05 0.71 22.84
CA LYS A 207 -14.26 0.28 21.68
C LYS A 207 -12.84 -0.11 22.08
N ILE A 208 -12.18 0.72 22.90
CA ILE A 208 -10.82 0.43 23.39
C ILE A 208 -10.81 -0.84 24.22
N GLU A 209 -11.74 -1.00 25.16
CA GLU A 209 -11.78 -2.19 26.01
C GLU A 209 -12.09 -3.47 25.21
N ALA A 210 -12.98 -3.38 24.22
CA ALA A 210 -13.25 -4.49 23.30
C ALA A 210 -12.01 -4.88 22.49
N ILE A 211 -11.30 -3.91 21.89
CA ILE A 211 -10.06 -4.14 21.14
C ILE A 211 -8.99 -4.75 22.06
N LYS A 212 -8.79 -4.22 23.27
CA LYS A 212 -7.84 -4.78 24.24
C LYS A 212 -8.17 -6.24 24.59
N SER A 213 -9.44 -6.54 24.82
CA SER A 213 -9.90 -7.90 25.12
C SER A 213 -9.59 -8.86 23.97
N LEU A 214 -9.79 -8.43 22.71
CA LEU A 214 -9.46 -9.25 21.54
C LEU A 214 -7.96 -9.43 21.37
N VAL A 215 -7.17 -8.38 21.56
CA VAL A 215 -5.70 -8.46 21.55
C VAL A 215 -5.24 -9.50 22.57
N ASN A 216 -5.74 -9.48 23.81
CA ASN A 216 -5.35 -10.41 24.86
C ASN A 216 -5.74 -11.89 24.61
N GLN A 217 -6.62 -12.15 23.65
CA GLN A 217 -7.00 -13.51 23.24
C GLN A 217 -6.11 -14.06 22.11
N LEU A 218 -5.29 -13.22 21.48
CA LEU A 218 -4.42 -13.66 20.40
C LEU A 218 -3.32 -14.59 20.91
N PRO A 219 -2.81 -15.51 20.07
CA PRO A 219 -1.65 -16.30 20.39
C PRO A 219 -0.45 -15.41 20.78
N GLU A 220 0.33 -15.85 21.76
CA GLU A 220 1.45 -15.06 22.28
C GLU A 220 2.43 -14.59 21.20
N ALA A 221 2.78 -15.46 20.25
CA ALA A 221 3.70 -15.11 19.16
C ALA A 221 3.16 -13.94 18.30
N ASN A 222 1.85 -13.88 18.10
CA ASN A 222 1.17 -12.80 17.40
C ASN A 222 1.25 -11.52 18.22
N LEU A 223 0.95 -11.59 19.52
CA LEU A 223 1.03 -10.45 20.45
C LEU A 223 2.40 -9.79 20.44
N ILE A 224 3.47 -10.60 20.48
CA ILE A 224 4.85 -10.10 20.48
C ILE A 224 5.17 -9.37 19.19
N LEU A 225 4.84 -9.96 18.03
CA LEU A 225 5.04 -9.31 16.74
C LEU A 225 4.24 -8.01 16.63
N LEU A 226 2.97 -8.02 17.03
CA LEU A 226 2.11 -6.84 17.02
C LEU A 226 2.66 -5.73 17.93
N ARG A 227 3.15 -6.07 19.13
CA ARG A 227 3.73 -5.08 20.05
C ARG A 227 4.91 -4.35 19.42
N HIS A 228 5.82 -5.07 18.78
CA HIS A 228 6.95 -4.45 18.08
C HIS A 228 6.49 -3.65 16.85
N LEU A 229 5.61 -4.22 16.03
CA LEU A 229 5.09 -3.56 14.84
C LEU A 229 4.36 -2.26 15.17
N PHE A 230 3.42 -2.27 16.12
CA PHE A 230 2.69 -1.08 16.52
C PHE A 230 3.60 -0.05 17.20
N GLY A 231 4.64 -0.48 17.92
CA GLY A 231 5.67 0.43 18.43
C GLY A 231 6.40 1.17 17.31
N VAL A 232 6.80 0.48 16.25
CA VAL A 232 7.41 1.06 15.05
C VAL A 232 6.44 2.00 14.33
N LEU A 233 5.21 1.55 14.06
CA LEU A 233 4.20 2.34 13.36
C LEU A 233 3.83 3.61 14.12
N HIS A 234 3.70 3.52 15.45
CA HIS A 234 3.46 4.69 16.29
C HIS A 234 4.64 5.66 16.23
N HIS A 235 5.88 5.18 16.30
CA HIS A 235 7.05 6.05 16.20
C HIS A 235 7.12 6.78 14.84
N ILE A 236 6.80 6.08 13.74
CA ILE A 236 6.69 6.70 12.41
C ILE A 236 5.60 7.76 12.38
N GLU A 237 4.43 7.46 12.94
CA GLU A 237 3.27 8.36 12.95
C GLU A 237 3.52 9.67 13.70
N GLN A 238 4.28 9.62 14.80
CA GLN A 238 4.68 10.82 15.55
C GLN A 238 5.50 11.81 14.71
N ASN A 239 6.16 11.34 13.65
CA ASN A 239 6.93 12.16 12.73
C ASN A 239 6.20 12.40 11.39
N SER A 240 4.87 12.24 11.36
CA SER A 240 4.04 12.37 10.15
C SER A 240 4.17 13.72 9.44
N GLY A 241 4.52 14.81 10.15
CA GLY A 241 4.84 16.10 9.53
C GLY A 241 6.02 16.04 8.54
N VAL A 242 6.98 15.15 8.76
CA VAL A 242 8.15 14.94 7.90
C VAL A 242 7.87 13.82 6.90
N ASN A 243 7.56 12.62 7.38
CA ASN A 243 7.44 11.44 6.53
C ASN A 243 6.11 11.35 5.77
N GLN A 244 5.10 12.16 6.12
CA GLN A 244 3.76 12.19 5.51
C GLN A 244 2.89 10.95 5.75
N MET A 245 3.21 10.16 6.79
CA MET A 245 2.50 8.94 7.16
C MET A 245 1.87 9.09 8.55
N ASN A 246 0.63 9.58 8.61
CA ASN A 246 -0.18 9.56 9.84
C ASN A 246 -0.80 8.18 10.08
N ALA A 247 -1.46 7.98 11.22
CA ALA A 247 -2.10 6.70 11.58
C ALA A 247 -3.07 6.19 10.50
N PHE A 248 -3.84 7.09 9.89
CA PHE A 248 -4.76 6.76 8.81
C PHE A 248 -4.03 6.24 7.56
N ASN A 249 -2.97 6.93 7.14
CA ASN A 249 -2.17 6.54 5.97
C ASN A 249 -1.44 5.21 6.17
N LEU A 250 -1.03 4.89 7.41
CA LEU A 250 -0.38 3.62 7.74
C LEU A 250 -1.36 2.44 7.83
N ALA A 251 -2.65 2.70 8.05
CA ALA A 251 -3.68 1.68 8.15
C ALA A 251 -4.28 1.26 6.79
N LEU A 252 -3.97 1.98 5.71
CA LEU A 252 -4.42 1.72 4.33
C LEU A 252 -3.50 0.73 3.59
#